data_AF-A0A3P1X662-F1
#
_entry.id   AF-A0A3P1X662-F1
#
_cell.length_a   1.000
_cell.length_b   1.000
_cell.length_c   1.000
_cell.angle_alpha   90.00
_cell.angle_beta   90.00
_cell.angle_gamma   90.00
#
_symmetry.space_group_name_H-M   'P 1'
#
loop_
_entity.id
_entity.type
_entity.pdbx_description
1 polymer ?
#
loop_
_entity_poly.entity_id
_entity_poly.type
_entity_poly.pdbx_seq_one_letter_code
_entity_poly.pdbx_strand_id
1 'polypeptide(L)'
;ITQYILNNFRQKTHRTFPGSKGFNAMLAVSSVDAAKAYYATFKRLQEEAANKSATYKPLRVATIFSFAANEEQNAIGEISDETFDTSAMDSSAKEFLDAAIREYNSYFKTNFSTDGNGFQNYYRDLAQRVKNQDI
;
A
#
# COMPACT_ATOMS: atom_id res chain seq x y z
N ILE A 1 4.64 -11.01 -11.41
CA ILE A 1 5.28 -10.42 -10.20
C ILE A 1 4.40 -10.60 -8.97
N THR A 2 3.18 -10.05 -8.94
CA THR A 2 2.27 -10.13 -7.77
C THR A 2 2.04 -11.54 -7.24
N GLN A 3 1.79 -12.53 -8.11
CA GLN A 3 1.62 -13.93 -7.70
C GLN A 3 2.87 -14.50 -7.00
N TYR A 4 4.06 -14.15 -7.49
CA TYR A 4 5.30 -14.58 -6.86
C TYR A 4 5.42 -14.00 -5.45
N ILE A 5 5.10 -12.71 -5.28
CA ILE A 5 5.10 -12.06 -3.97
C ILE A 5 4.12 -12.77 -3.04
N LEU A 6 2.87 -13.01 -3.45
CA LEU A 6 1.87 -13.70 -2.64
C LEU A 6 2.33 -15.10 -2.19
N ASN A 7 2.96 -15.86 -3.10
CA ASN A 7 3.43 -17.22 -2.80
C ASN A 7 4.65 -17.23 -1.87
N ASN A 8 5.55 -16.26 -2.00
CA ASN A 8 6.85 -16.27 -1.32
C ASN A 8 6.92 -15.33 -0.12
N PHE A 9 5.93 -14.45 0.09
CA PHE A 9 5.95 -13.44 1.15
C PHE A 9 6.23 -14.06 2.52
N ARG A 10 5.51 -15.13 2.89
CA ARG A 10 5.70 -15.79 4.19
C ARG A 10 7.06 -16.45 4.34
N GLN A 11 7.60 -16.99 3.26
CA GLN A 11 8.94 -17.58 3.27
C GLN A 11 10.00 -16.51 3.47
N LYS A 12 9.92 -15.40 2.72
CA LYS A 12 10.89 -14.31 2.77
C LYS A 12 10.80 -13.49 4.06
N THR A 13 9.63 -13.44 4.69
CA THR A 13 9.40 -12.72 5.95
C THR A 13 9.47 -13.62 7.19
N HIS A 14 9.93 -14.88 7.06
CA HIS A 14 10.02 -15.83 8.16
C HIS A 14 8.70 -16.05 8.92
N ARG A 15 7.56 -16.06 8.20
CA ARG A 15 6.20 -16.31 8.70
C ARG A 15 5.65 -17.69 8.34
N THR A 16 6.52 -18.67 8.04
CA THR A 16 6.12 -20.03 7.64
C THR A 16 5.67 -20.90 8.81
N PHE A 17 6.16 -20.63 10.02
CA PHE A 17 5.84 -21.42 11.20
C PHE A 17 4.69 -20.78 12.00
N PRO A 18 3.68 -21.56 12.44
CA PRO A 18 2.68 -21.08 13.39
C PRO A 18 3.36 -20.54 14.65
N GLY A 19 2.97 -19.34 15.10
CA GLY A 19 3.57 -18.67 16.26
C GLY A 19 4.82 -17.83 15.97
N SER A 20 5.39 -17.89 14.76
CA SER A 20 6.44 -16.95 14.35
C SER A 20 5.85 -15.57 14.08
N LYS A 21 6.44 -14.53 14.68
CA LYS A 21 6.07 -13.13 14.41
C LYS A 21 6.52 -12.69 13.01
N GLY A 22 7.75 -13.08 12.64
CA GLY A 22 8.36 -12.74 11.37
C GLY A 22 8.54 -11.22 11.16
N PHE A 23 8.61 -10.83 9.88
CA PHE A 23 8.77 -9.45 9.43
C PHE A 23 7.64 -9.05 8.46
N ASN A 24 7.57 -7.78 8.10
CA ASN A 24 6.78 -7.32 6.95
C ASN A 24 7.72 -6.91 5.80
N ALA A 25 7.16 -6.35 4.73
CA ALA A 25 7.92 -5.94 3.55
C ALA A 25 7.33 -4.67 2.94
N MET A 26 8.13 -3.99 2.12
CA MET A 26 7.71 -2.87 1.29
C MET A 26 7.90 -3.22 -0.19
N LEU A 27 7.05 -2.66 -1.04
CA LEU A 27 7.15 -2.75 -2.50
C LEU A 27 7.29 -1.33 -3.06
N ALA A 28 8.52 -0.94 -3.39
CA ALA A 28 8.77 0.30 -4.11
C ALA A 28 8.51 0.09 -5.61
N VAL A 29 7.83 1.06 -6.23
CA VAL A 29 7.41 1.00 -7.64
C VAL A 29 7.85 2.25 -8.38
N SER A 30 7.86 2.19 -9.71
CA SER A 30 8.40 3.26 -10.55
C SER A 30 7.47 4.46 -10.75
N SER A 31 6.16 4.30 -10.51
CA SER A 31 5.18 5.36 -10.75
C SER A 31 3.87 5.11 -10.01
N VAL A 32 3.03 6.15 -9.90
CA VAL A 32 1.67 6.07 -9.37
C VAL A 32 0.83 5.05 -10.13
N ASP A 33 0.92 5.00 -11.46
CA ASP A 33 0.17 4.03 -12.26
C ASP A 33 0.61 2.59 -12.00
N ALA A 34 1.90 2.35 -11.78
CA ALA A 34 2.37 1.06 -11.33
C ALA A 34 1.80 0.70 -9.95
N ALA A 35 1.77 1.65 -9.01
CA ALA A 35 1.17 1.45 -7.69
C ALA A 35 -0.31 1.05 -7.78
N LYS A 36 -1.11 1.77 -8.59
CA LYS A 36 -2.51 1.46 -8.88
C LYS A 36 -2.68 0.04 -9.40
N ALA A 37 -1.90 -0.33 -10.42
CA ALA A 37 -1.95 -1.64 -11.05
C ALA A 37 -1.56 -2.77 -10.09
N TYR A 38 -0.51 -2.59 -9.28
CA TYR A 38 -0.09 -3.58 -8.30
C TYR A 38 -1.13 -3.79 -7.22
N TYR A 39 -1.66 -2.72 -6.64
CA TYR A 39 -2.66 -2.80 -5.57
C TYR A 39 -3.95 -3.50 -6.06
N ALA A 40 -4.46 -3.11 -7.24
CA ALA A 40 -5.63 -3.77 -7.85
C ALA A 40 -5.36 -5.26 -8.11
N THR A 41 -4.17 -5.60 -8.60
CA THR A 41 -3.78 -6.99 -8.85
C THR A 41 -3.66 -7.80 -7.56
N PHE A 42 -3.11 -7.21 -6.48
CA PHE A 42 -3.07 -7.85 -5.17
C PHE A 42 -4.49 -8.17 -4.69
N LYS A 43 -5.39 -7.19 -4.74
CA LYS A 43 -6.79 -7.37 -4.31
C LYS A 43 -7.46 -8.53 -5.06
N ARG A 44 -7.42 -8.50 -6.40
CA ARG A 44 -8.03 -9.54 -7.24
C ARG A 44 -7.48 -10.93 -6.95
N LEU A 45 -6.16 -11.10 -6.91
CA LEU A 45 -5.54 -12.41 -6.69
C LEU A 45 -5.81 -12.95 -5.28
N GLN A 46 -5.90 -12.08 -4.27
CA GLN A 46 -6.26 -12.49 -2.93
C GLN A 46 -7.73 -12.93 -2.81
N GLU A 47 -8.65 -12.25 -3.49
CA GLU A 47 -10.06 -12.67 -3.59
C GLU A 47 -10.19 -14.02 -4.30
N GLU A 48 -9.50 -14.20 -5.43
CA GLU A 48 -9.45 -15.49 -6.14
C GLU A 48 -8.89 -16.62 -5.27
N ALA A 49 -7.86 -16.34 -4.47
CA ALA A 49 -7.28 -17.32 -3.54
C ALA A 49 -8.24 -17.65 -2.38
N ALA A 50 -8.94 -16.65 -1.83
CA ALA A 50 -9.95 -16.85 -0.79
C ALA A 50 -11.14 -17.68 -1.31
N ASN A 51 -11.58 -17.44 -2.54
CA ASN A 51 -12.66 -18.21 -3.17
C ASN A 51 -12.27 -19.68 -3.40
N LYS A 52 -10.98 -19.98 -3.60
CA LYS A 52 -10.46 -21.35 -3.78
C LYS A 52 -10.22 -22.08 -2.47
N SER A 53 -10.03 -21.36 -1.36
CA SER A 53 -9.67 -21.96 -0.08
C SER A 53 -10.12 -21.11 1.10
N ALA A 54 -11.03 -21.67 1.91
CA ALA A 54 -11.48 -21.04 3.15
C ALA A 54 -10.37 -20.93 4.22
N THR A 55 -9.26 -21.66 4.07
CA THR A 55 -8.10 -21.59 4.98
C THR A 55 -7.08 -20.55 4.51
N TYR A 56 -7.31 -19.89 3.37
CA TYR A 56 -6.45 -18.82 2.89
C TYR A 56 -6.44 -17.65 3.86
N LYS A 57 -5.25 -17.29 4.32
CA LYS A 57 -5.02 -16.11 5.15
C LYS A 57 -4.54 -14.97 4.24
N PRO A 58 -5.35 -13.93 3.97
CA PRO A 58 -4.91 -12.81 3.14
C PRO A 58 -3.83 -11.97 3.85
N LEU A 59 -2.95 -11.37 3.05
CA LEU A 59 -2.03 -10.32 3.45
C LEU A 59 -2.77 -8.98 3.54
N ARG A 60 -2.37 -8.17 4.51
CA ARG A 60 -2.78 -6.76 4.59
C ARG A 60 -1.85 -5.97 3.68
N VAL A 61 -2.43 -5.25 2.73
CA VAL A 61 -1.70 -4.45 1.77
C VAL A 61 -2.27 -3.05 1.86
N ALA A 62 -1.41 -2.07 2.10
CA ALA A 62 -1.74 -0.67 2.06
C ALA A 62 -0.83 0.01 1.03
N THR A 63 -1.28 1.15 0.51
CA THR A 63 -0.55 1.95 -0.46
C THR A 63 -0.56 3.41 -0.03
N ILE A 64 0.52 4.10 -0.33
CA ILE A 64 0.66 5.53 -0.15
C ILE A 64 1.53 6.07 -1.27
N PHE A 65 1.11 7.18 -1.84
CA PHE A 65 1.83 7.97 -2.82
C PHE A 65 1.22 9.37 -2.79
N SER A 66 2.02 10.35 -3.16
CA SER A 66 1.59 11.74 -3.29
C SER A 66 2.14 12.35 -4.58
N PHE A 67 1.86 13.61 -4.81
CA PHE A 67 2.32 14.30 -6.01
C PHE A 67 3.75 14.80 -5.81
N ALA A 68 4.61 14.59 -6.80
CA ALA A 68 5.87 15.30 -6.94
C ALA A 68 5.71 16.26 -8.13
N ALA A 69 5.76 17.58 -7.89
CA ALA A 69 5.59 18.58 -8.96
C ALA A 69 6.66 18.50 -10.06
N ASN A 70 7.76 17.80 -9.80
CA ASN A 70 8.84 17.54 -10.74
C ASN A 70 9.07 16.02 -10.87
N GLU A 71 8.14 15.32 -11.52
CA GLU A 71 8.33 13.90 -11.90
C GLU A 71 9.40 13.72 -13.00
N GLU A 72 9.80 14.80 -13.70
CA GLU A 72 10.97 14.76 -14.57
C GLU A 72 12.22 14.53 -13.72
N GLN A 73 12.73 13.31 -13.82
CA GLN A 73 13.84 12.76 -13.06
C GLN A 73 15.09 13.67 -13.21
N ASN A 74 15.33 14.55 -12.23
CA ASN A 74 16.45 15.50 -12.26
C ASN A 74 17.83 14.79 -12.28
N ALA A 75 17.92 13.56 -11.74
CA ALA A 75 19.09 12.67 -11.86
C ALA A 75 18.75 11.20 -11.52
N ILE A 76 19.44 10.23 -12.15
CA ILE A 76 19.36 8.81 -11.76
C ILE A 76 20.00 8.64 -10.37
N GLY A 77 19.19 8.35 -9.35
CA GLY A 77 19.63 8.08 -7.98
C GLY A 77 19.02 8.97 -6.91
N GLU A 78 18.32 10.05 -7.30
CA GLU A 78 17.60 10.93 -6.38
C GLU A 78 16.13 10.49 -6.26
N ILE A 79 15.62 10.43 -5.02
CA ILE A 79 14.20 10.20 -4.77
C ILE A 79 13.54 11.57 -4.70
N SER A 80 12.56 11.82 -5.58
CA SER A 80 11.82 13.07 -5.60
C SER A 80 11.14 13.32 -4.26
N ASP A 81 11.26 14.55 -3.74
CA ASP A 81 10.55 14.94 -2.53
C ASP A 81 9.05 15.07 -2.83
N GLU A 82 8.25 14.37 -2.03
CA GLU A 82 6.83 14.15 -2.24
C GLU A 82 6.04 15.10 -1.34
N THR A 83 5.18 15.95 -1.92
CA THR A 83 4.42 16.92 -1.13
C THR A 83 3.18 16.29 -0.52
N PHE A 84 2.80 16.71 0.69
CA PHE A 84 1.52 16.32 1.30
C PHE A 84 0.30 16.97 0.64
N ASP A 85 0.50 17.82 -0.37
CA ASP A 85 -0.58 18.41 -1.15
C ASP A 85 -1.15 17.43 -2.18
N THR A 86 -2.25 16.80 -1.81
CA THR A 86 -3.02 15.88 -2.67
C THR A 86 -3.93 16.61 -3.66
N SER A 87 -3.99 17.95 -3.65
CA SER A 87 -4.80 18.73 -4.60
C SER A 87 -4.13 18.83 -5.97
N ALA A 88 -2.82 18.68 -6.01
CA ALA A 88 -2.02 18.70 -7.23
C ALA A 88 -2.00 17.34 -7.98
N MET A 89 -2.62 16.29 -7.42
CA MET A 89 -2.73 14.98 -8.07
C MET A 89 -3.79 14.97 -9.18
N ASP A 90 -3.58 14.14 -10.20
CA ASP A 90 -4.60 13.87 -11.21
C ASP A 90 -5.86 13.26 -10.58
N SER A 91 -7.04 13.52 -11.19
CA SER A 91 -8.33 13.08 -10.64
C SER A 91 -8.43 11.57 -10.43
N SER A 92 -7.81 10.76 -11.31
CA SER A 92 -7.82 9.29 -11.19
C SER A 92 -6.94 8.80 -10.03
N ALA A 93 -5.79 9.45 -9.81
CA ALA A 93 -4.88 9.15 -8.72
C ALA A 93 -5.49 9.52 -7.37
N LYS A 94 -6.16 10.67 -7.30
CA LYS A 94 -6.89 11.09 -6.10
C LYS A 94 -8.05 10.16 -5.79
N GLU A 95 -8.87 9.80 -6.78
CA GLU A 95 -9.99 8.87 -6.59
C GLU A 95 -9.50 7.48 -6.13
N PHE A 96 -8.41 6.99 -6.72
CA PHE A 96 -7.81 5.74 -6.32
C PHE A 96 -7.30 5.78 -4.86
N LEU A 97 -6.60 6.86 -4.50
CA LEU A 97 -6.08 7.04 -3.14
C LEU A 97 -7.23 7.14 -2.12
N ASP A 98 -8.31 7.85 -2.45
CA ASP A 98 -9.52 7.90 -1.63
C ASP A 98 -10.13 6.51 -1.42
N ALA A 99 -10.20 5.70 -2.49
CA ALA A 99 -10.72 4.33 -2.40
C ALA A 99 -9.83 3.46 -1.48
N ALA A 100 -8.51 3.54 -1.62
CA ALA A 100 -7.57 2.82 -0.77
C ALA A 100 -7.68 3.25 0.71
N ILE A 101 -7.80 4.56 0.97
CA ILE A 101 -7.97 5.09 2.33
C ILE A 101 -9.33 4.66 2.92
N ARG A 102 -10.39 4.59 2.13
CA ARG A 102 -11.70 4.08 2.60
C ARG A 102 -11.63 2.59 2.99
N GLU A 103 -10.93 1.78 2.21
CA GLU A 103 -10.70 0.37 2.54
C GLU A 103 -9.88 0.24 3.84
N TYR A 104 -8.83 1.05 3.98
CA TYR A 104 -8.02 1.14 5.18
C TYR A 104 -8.86 1.53 6.41
N ASN A 105 -9.66 2.59 6.30
CA ASN A 105 -10.57 3.06 7.35
C ASN A 105 -11.57 1.98 7.76
N SER A 106 -12.12 1.26 6.79
CA SER A 106 -13.08 0.19 7.03
C SER A 106 -12.46 -0.94 7.86
N TYR A 107 -11.19 -1.26 7.62
CA TYR A 107 -10.45 -2.31 8.33
C TYR A 107 -9.98 -1.86 9.72
N PHE A 108 -9.28 -0.72 9.80
CA PHE A 108 -8.68 -0.23 11.04
C PHE A 108 -9.60 0.63 11.91
N LYS A 109 -10.85 0.85 11.47
CA LYS A 109 -11.85 1.69 12.14
C LYS A 109 -11.35 3.12 12.38
N THR A 110 -10.66 3.66 11.38
CA THR A 110 -10.18 5.05 11.34
C THR A 110 -11.08 5.90 10.45
N ASN A 111 -10.83 7.22 10.40
CA ASN A 111 -11.60 8.16 9.60
C ASN A 111 -10.68 9.18 8.91
N PHE A 112 -9.69 8.69 8.16
CA PHE A 112 -8.81 9.55 7.36
C PHE A 112 -9.44 9.93 6.03
N SER A 113 -8.99 11.04 5.46
CA SER A 113 -9.43 11.60 4.18
C SER A 113 -8.21 11.99 3.34
N THR A 114 -8.41 12.27 2.05
CA THR A 114 -7.35 12.84 1.20
C THR A 114 -7.22 14.36 1.32
N ASP A 115 -7.91 15.03 2.26
CA ASP A 115 -7.61 16.43 2.55
C ASP A 115 -6.25 16.57 3.26
N GLY A 116 -5.66 17.77 3.28
CA GLY A 116 -4.28 17.95 3.76
C GLY A 116 -4.03 17.42 5.18
N ASN A 117 -4.93 17.69 6.13
CA ASN A 117 -4.81 17.19 7.51
C ASN A 117 -5.09 15.69 7.61
N GLY A 118 -6.10 15.20 6.89
CA GLY A 118 -6.47 13.78 6.84
C GLY A 118 -5.36 12.93 6.26
N PHE A 119 -4.72 13.39 5.19
CA PHE A 119 -3.64 12.68 4.51
C PHE A 119 -2.38 12.63 5.37
N GLN A 120 -2.01 13.74 6.03
CA GLN A 120 -0.89 13.75 6.96
C GLN A 120 -1.12 12.79 8.15
N ASN A 121 -2.35 12.74 8.68
CA ASN A 121 -2.69 11.81 9.74
C ASN A 121 -2.68 10.35 9.27
N TYR A 122 -3.16 10.08 8.05
CA TYR A 122 -3.05 8.78 7.41
C TYR A 122 -1.60 8.34 7.26
N TYR A 123 -0.72 9.21 6.76
CA TYR A 123 0.72 8.93 6.63
C TYR A 123 1.35 8.52 7.97
N ARG A 124 1.05 9.27 9.04
CA ARG A 124 1.58 8.99 10.39
C ARG A 124 1.09 7.66 10.93
N ASP A 125 -0.21 7.38 10.81
CA ASP A 125 -0.81 6.12 11.26
C ASP A 125 -0.26 4.94 10.45
N LEU A 126 -0.14 5.08 9.14
CA LEU A 126 0.42 4.06 8.25
C LEU A 126 1.86 3.72 8.65
N ALA A 127 2.72 4.73 8.86
CA ALA A 127 4.09 4.53 9.30
C ALA A 127 4.17 3.78 10.64
N GLN A 128 3.30 4.13 11.59
CA GLN A 128 3.21 3.44 12.88
C GLN A 128 2.75 1.99 12.72
N ARG A 129 1.77 1.70 11.86
CA ARG A 129 1.27 0.35 11.60
C ARG A 129 2.27 -0.55 10.88
N VAL A 130 3.01 0.00 9.92
CA VAL A 130 4.12 -0.72 9.28
C VAL A 130 5.21 -1.04 10.31
N LYS A 131 5.54 -0.10 11.21
CA LYS A 131 6.50 -0.37 12.29
C LYS A 131 6.03 -1.46 13.26
N ASN A 132 4.73 -1.47 13.55
CA ASN A 132 4.11 -2.43 14.47
C ASN A 132 3.76 -3.78 13.83
N GLN A 133 3.91 -3.92 12.51
CA GLN A 133 3.56 -5.09 11.70
C GLN A 133 2.06 -5.40 11.62
N ASP A 134 1.22 -4.37 11.76
CA ASP A 134 -0.23 -4.47 11.48
C ASP A 134 -0.50 -4.59 9.97
N ILE A 135 0.50 -4.22 9.16
CA ILE A 135 0.56 -4.29 7.69
C ILE A 135 1.81 -5.07 7.29
#